data_AF-A0A3A4QNQ6-F1
#
_entry.id   AF-A0A3A4QNQ6-F1
#
_cell.length_a   1.000
_cell.length_b   1.000
_cell.length_c   1.000
_cell.angle_alpha   90.00
_cell.angle_beta   90.00
_cell.angle_gamma   90.00
#
_symmetry.space_group_name_H-M   'P 1'
#
loop_
_entity.id
_entity.type
_entity.pdbx_description
1 polymer ?
#
loop_
_entity_poly.entity_id
_entity_poly.type
_entity_poly.pdbx_seq_one_letter_code
_entity_poly.pdbx_strand_id
1 'polypeptide(L)'
;MAGFDIQVSTVPRAWLTALNQVYELEQRLAKQGDSCNLQRNVEKLKDAFEEMGLVYEDPMGQRVTETRTDLEVSIAGSGTENLVVVEVIKPIIRFVDRRMPGFSKVVQRGIAVVTATEEVK
;
A
#
# COMPACT_ATOMS: atom_id res chain seq x y z
N MET A 1 -9.46 26.25 -14.54
CA MET A 1 -8.99 24.92 -14.12
C MET A 1 -9.67 24.62 -12.80
N ALA A 2 -10.67 23.75 -12.78
CA ALA A 2 -11.38 23.41 -11.54
C ALA A 2 -10.50 22.46 -10.74
N GLY A 3 -10.06 22.89 -9.56
CA GLY A 3 -9.39 22.02 -8.59
C GLY A 3 -10.37 20.95 -8.13
N PHE A 4 -10.02 19.68 -8.36
CA PHE A 4 -10.78 18.57 -7.79
C PHE A 4 -10.56 18.56 -6.27
N ASP A 5 -11.52 19.09 -5.53
CA ASP A 5 -11.58 18.98 -4.08
C ASP A 5 -11.98 17.55 -3.69
N ILE A 6 -11.00 16.65 -3.62
CA ILE A 6 -11.21 15.31 -3.09
C ILE A 6 -11.26 15.44 -1.57
N GLN A 7 -12.46 15.37 -1.00
CA GLN A 7 -12.64 15.16 0.43
C GLN A 7 -12.37 13.68 0.73
N VAL A 8 -11.81 13.34 1.91
CA VAL A 8 -11.48 11.94 2.24
C VAL A 8 -12.72 11.03 2.25
N SER A 9 -13.91 11.60 2.50
CA SER A 9 -15.19 10.90 2.46
C SER A 9 -15.67 10.55 1.04
N THR A 10 -14.97 10.99 -0.01
CA THR A 10 -15.42 10.89 -1.40
C THR A 10 -14.44 10.20 -2.34
N VAL A 11 -13.40 9.51 -1.83
CA VAL A 11 -12.48 8.75 -2.71
C VAL A 11 -13.28 7.66 -3.45
N PRO A 12 -13.43 7.74 -4.79
CA PRO A 12 -14.17 6.75 -5.55
C PRO A 12 -13.48 5.39 -5.48
N ARG A 13 -14.27 4.32 -5.27
CA ARG A 13 -13.74 2.95 -5.23
C ARG A 13 -12.94 2.58 -6.49
N ALA A 14 -13.32 3.13 -7.64
CA ALA A 14 -12.62 2.92 -8.90
C ALA A 14 -11.14 3.36 -8.84
N TRP A 15 -10.83 4.44 -8.11
CA TRP A 15 -9.45 4.91 -7.94
C TRP A 15 -8.66 3.97 -7.04
N LEU A 16 -9.26 3.46 -5.97
CA LEU A 16 -8.63 2.44 -5.12
C LEU A 16 -8.35 1.17 -5.91
N THR A 17 -9.30 0.72 -6.73
CA THR A 17 -9.11 -0.43 -7.63
C THR A 17 -7.96 -0.19 -8.60
N ALA A 18 -7.91 0.97 -9.25
CA ALA A 18 -6.84 1.30 -10.19
C ALA A 18 -5.47 1.35 -9.49
N LEU A 19 -5.38 1.96 -8.31
CA LEU A 19 -4.12 2.05 -7.56
C LEU A 19 -3.64 0.67 -7.07
N ASN A 20 -4.56 -0.23 -6.70
CA ASN A 20 -4.22 -1.63 -6.43
C ASN A 20 -3.62 -2.32 -7.66
N GLN A 21 -4.14 -2.06 -8.87
CA GLN A 21 -3.56 -2.61 -10.10
C GLN A 21 -2.18 -2.02 -10.40
N VAL A 22 -1.94 -0.74 -10.12
CA VAL A 22 -0.61 -0.12 -10.23
C VAL A 22 0.39 -0.85 -9.33
N TYR A 23 0.02 -1.11 -8.08
CA TYR A 23 0.84 -1.88 -7.14
C TYR A 23 1.13 -3.31 -7.65
N GLU A 24 0.12 -4.02 -8.13
CA GLU A 24 0.31 -5.37 -8.68
C GLU A 24 1.26 -5.37 -9.89
N LEU A 25 1.17 -4.37 -10.77
CA LEU A 25 2.07 -4.23 -11.91
C LEU A 25 3.51 -4.01 -11.45
N GLU A 26 3.73 -3.13 -10.47
CA GLU A 26 5.05 -2.90 -9.87
C GLU A 26 5.64 -4.21 -9.31
N GLN A 27 4.84 -4.97 -8.55
CA GLN A 27 5.28 -6.25 -7.98
C GLN A 27 5.59 -7.31 -9.05
N ARG A 28 4.83 -7.35 -10.14
CA ARG A 28 5.10 -8.26 -11.27
C ARG A 28 6.39 -7.88 -11.99
N LEU A 29 6.61 -6.59 -12.23
CA LEU A 29 7.84 -6.08 -12.84
C LEU A 29 9.06 -6.37 -11.96
N ALA A 30 8.96 -6.18 -10.65
CA ALA A 30 10.04 -6.49 -9.70
C ALA A 30 10.42 -7.98 -9.72
N LYS A 31 9.45 -8.88 -9.91
CA LYS A 31 9.68 -10.33 -9.94
C LYS A 31 10.14 -10.87 -11.30
N GLN A 32 9.62 -10.33 -12.40
CA GLN A 32 9.83 -10.87 -13.76
C GLN A 32 10.87 -10.08 -14.57
N GLY A 33 11.27 -8.91 -14.10
CA GLY A 33 12.11 -7.97 -14.83
C GLY A 33 11.31 -7.06 -15.76
N ASP A 34 11.92 -5.95 -16.16
CA ASP A 34 11.29 -4.92 -17.00
C ASP A 34 11.95 -4.82 -18.37
N SER A 35 11.59 -5.73 -19.28
CA SER A 35 12.15 -5.77 -20.64
C SER A 35 11.66 -4.64 -21.55
N CYS A 36 10.55 -3.99 -21.20
CA CYS A 36 9.87 -2.98 -22.01
C CYS A 36 9.96 -1.56 -21.40
N ASN A 37 10.75 -1.36 -20.35
CA ASN A 37 10.84 -0.10 -19.59
C ASN A 37 9.47 0.41 -19.09
N LEU A 38 8.57 -0.51 -18.70
CA LEU A 38 7.25 -0.23 -18.14
C LEU A 38 7.31 0.35 -16.74
N GLN A 39 8.42 0.18 -16.01
CA GLN A 39 8.64 0.75 -14.69
C GLN A 39 8.40 2.26 -14.69
N ARG A 40 8.90 2.96 -15.72
CA ARG A 40 8.68 4.41 -15.88
C ARG A 40 7.21 4.77 -16.06
N ASN A 41 6.42 3.92 -16.70
CA ASN A 41 4.98 4.16 -16.86
C ASN A 41 4.24 3.96 -15.53
N VAL A 42 4.64 2.93 -14.76
CA VAL A 42 4.12 2.70 -13.40
C VAL A 42 4.44 3.88 -12.49
N GLU A 43 5.67 4.40 -12.52
CA GLU A 43 6.08 5.61 -11.78
C GLU A 43 5.21 6.81 -12.13
N LYS A 44 4.98 7.09 -13.42
CA LYS A 44 4.08 8.19 -13.82
C LYS A 44 2.64 8.00 -13.37
N LEU A 45 2.14 6.76 -13.33
CA LEU A 45 0.82 6.47 -12.78
C LEU A 45 0.79 6.77 -11.28
N LYS A 46 1.83 6.39 -10.54
CA LYS A 46 1.98 6.72 -9.11
C LYS A 46 1.96 8.23 -8.91
N ASP A 47 2.79 8.97 -9.65
CA ASP A 47 2.85 10.43 -9.58
C ASP A 47 1.46 11.07 -9.78
N ALA A 48 0.69 10.59 -10.77
CA ALA A 48 -0.66 11.08 -11.02
C ALA A 48 -1.64 10.79 -9.86
N PHE A 49 -1.54 9.63 -9.20
CA PHE A 49 -2.31 9.34 -8.00
C PHE A 49 -1.87 10.21 -6.81
N GLU A 50 -0.56 10.41 -6.65
CA GLU A 50 -0.03 11.27 -5.59
C GLU A 50 -0.47 12.72 -5.76
N GLU A 51 -0.59 13.22 -7.00
CA GLU A 51 -1.15 14.54 -7.31
C GLU A 51 -2.60 14.69 -6.84
N MET A 52 -3.37 13.60 -6.87
CA MET A 52 -4.72 13.52 -6.32
C MET A 52 -4.72 13.28 -4.80
N GLY A 53 -3.55 13.23 -4.15
CA GLY A 53 -3.40 12.96 -2.72
C GLY A 53 -3.50 11.48 -2.36
N LEU A 54 -3.48 10.55 -3.32
CA LEU A 54 -3.54 9.11 -3.06
C LEU A 54 -2.15 8.49 -3.14
N VAL A 55 -1.72 7.86 -2.04
CA VAL A 55 -0.44 7.19 -1.92
C VAL A 55 -0.67 5.78 -1.43
N TYR A 56 0.09 4.80 -1.94
CA TYR A 56 0.11 3.47 -1.35
C TYR A 56 1.43 3.21 -0.61
N GLU A 57 1.35 2.39 0.42
CA GLU A 57 2.48 1.92 1.20
C GLU A 57 2.55 0.39 1.11
N ASP A 58 3.74 -0.13 0.83
CA ASP A 58 4.03 -1.56 0.88
C ASP A 58 4.52 -1.93 2.29
N PRO A 59 3.74 -2.71 3.07
CA PRO A 59 4.12 -3.14 4.41
C PRO A 59 5.10 -4.33 4.42
N MET A 60 5.57 -4.81 3.26
CA MET A 60 6.51 -5.93 3.17
C MET A 60 7.71 -5.79 4.11
N GLY A 61 8.01 -6.85 4.86
CA GLY A 61 9.12 -6.89 5.82
C GLY A 61 8.91 -6.07 7.10
N GLN A 62 7.79 -5.36 7.25
CA GLN A 62 7.50 -4.61 8.47
C GLN A 62 7.02 -5.54 9.59
N ARG A 63 7.38 -5.20 10.83
CA ARG A 63 6.83 -5.85 12.02
C ARG A 63 5.37 -5.47 12.21
N VAL A 64 4.56 -6.42 12.65
CA VAL A 64 3.15 -6.22 12.95
C VAL A 64 2.94 -6.35 14.45
N THR A 65 2.40 -5.30 15.04
CA THR A 65 1.94 -5.26 16.44
C THR A 65 0.41 -5.22 16.45
N GLU A 66 -0.21 -5.66 17.54
CA GLU A 66 -1.67 -5.61 17.72
C GLU A 66 -2.25 -4.18 17.62
N THR A 67 -1.41 -3.17 17.82
CA THR A 67 -1.79 -1.75 17.72
C THR A 67 -1.87 -1.22 16.29
N ARG A 68 -1.43 -1.99 15.27
CA ARG A 68 -1.56 -1.57 13.87
C ARG A 68 -2.99 -1.72 13.38
N THR A 69 -3.64 -0.59 13.12
CA THR A 69 -5.01 -0.54 12.59
C THR A 69 -5.06 -0.43 11.06
N ASP A 70 -3.92 -0.15 10.41
CA ASP A 70 -3.80 0.05 8.97
C ASP A 70 -3.70 -1.26 8.17
N LEU A 71 -3.52 -2.40 8.84
CA LEU A 71 -3.41 -3.72 8.23
C LEU A 71 -4.51 -4.68 8.70
N GLU A 72 -4.92 -5.55 7.79
CA GLU A 72 -5.61 -6.81 8.07
C GLU A 72 -4.61 -7.94 7.77
N VAL A 73 -4.30 -8.74 8.79
CA VAL A 73 -3.26 -9.76 8.69
C VAL A 73 -3.83 -11.17 8.83
N SER A 74 -3.29 -12.08 8.02
CA SER A 74 -3.46 -13.51 8.18
C SER A 74 -2.16 -14.10 8.72
N ILE A 75 -2.23 -14.83 9.84
CA ILE A 75 -1.06 -15.47 10.44
C ILE A 75 -0.81 -16.81 9.74
N ALA A 76 0.37 -16.98 9.16
CA ALA A 76 0.87 -18.25 8.69
C ALA A 76 1.67 -18.94 9.81
N GLY A 77 1.37 -20.20 10.08
CA GLY A 77 2.04 -20.98 11.14
C GLY A 77 1.35 -20.89 12.50
N SER A 78 2.07 -21.28 13.56
CA SER A 78 1.55 -21.38 14.94
C SER A 78 2.04 -20.29 15.89
N GLY A 79 3.04 -19.51 15.50
CA GLY A 79 3.59 -18.43 16.34
C GLY A 79 2.76 -17.15 16.24
N THR A 80 2.50 -16.52 17.39
CA THR A 80 1.73 -15.26 17.49
C THR A 80 2.59 -14.07 17.92
N GLU A 81 3.88 -14.28 18.16
CA GLU A 81 4.83 -13.26 18.61
C GLU A 81 5.83 -12.92 17.51
N ASN A 82 6.39 -11.70 17.55
CA ASN A 82 7.38 -11.21 16.58
C ASN A 82 6.93 -11.39 15.11
N LEU A 83 5.67 -11.06 14.84
CA LEU A 83 5.09 -11.20 13.51
C LEU A 83 5.70 -10.20 12.54
N VAL A 84 6.12 -10.69 11.37
CA VAL A 84 6.63 -9.89 10.26
C VAL A 84 5.84 -10.19 9.00
N VAL A 85 5.56 -9.14 8.22
CA VAL A 85 4.91 -9.27 6.92
C VAL A 85 5.84 -9.98 5.93
N VAL A 86 5.40 -11.13 5.44
CA VAL A 86 6.12 -11.94 4.45
C VAL A 86 5.47 -11.91 3.07
N GLU A 87 4.19 -11.56 3.02
CA GLU A 87 3.45 -11.39 1.77
C GLU A 87 2.47 -10.24 1.89
N VAL A 88 2.35 -9.46 0.83
CA VAL A 88 1.39 -8.36 0.74
C VAL A 88 0.41 -8.65 -0.39
N ILE A 89 -0.84 -8.86 0.00
CA ILE A 89 -1.97 -9.15 -0.89
C ILE A 89 -2.57 -7.84 -1.42
N LYS A 90 -2.72 -6.84 -0.56
CA LYS A 90 -3.13 -5.48 -0.93
C LYS A 90 -2.30 -4.44 -0.17
N PRO A 91 -1.90 -3.35 -0.83
CA PRO A 91 -1.17 -2.30 -0.15
C PRO A 91 -2.10 -1.48 0.74
N ILE A 92 -1.51 -0.75 1.69
CA ILE A 92 -2.23 0.27 2.45
C ILE A 92 -2.38 1.48 1.53
N ILE A 93 -3.59 2.03 1.38
CA ILE A 93 -3.79 3.28 0.62
C ILE A 93 -4.16 4.38 1.59
N ARG A 94 -3.42 5.48 1.52
CA ARG A 94 -3.63 6.70 2.30
C ARG A 94 -4.05 7.84 1.39
N PHE A 95 -4.95 8.65 1.90
CA PHE A 95 -5.19 9.99 1.40
C PHE A 95 -4.34 10.99 2.20
N VAL A 96 -3.56 11.81 1.51
CA VAL A 96 -2.72 12.87 2.06
C VAL A 96 -3.26 14.20 1.53
N ASP A 97 -3.70 15.08 2.43
CA ASP A 97 -4.19 16.40 2.02
C ASP A 97 -2.99 17.33 1.81
N ARG A 98 -2.67 17.62 0.55
CA ARG A 98 -1.56 18.51 0.17
C ARG A 98 -1.72 19.94 0.70
N ARG A 99 -2.93 20.37 1.08
CA ARG A 99 -3.19 21.70 1.64
C ARG A 99 -3.03 21.76 3.16
N MET A 100 -3.05 20.61 3.83
CA MET A 100 -2.89 20.48 5.26
C MET A 100 -1.69 19.57 5.57
N PRO A 101 -0.47 20.14 5.66
CA PRO A 101 0.73 19.36 5.95
C PRO A 101 0.56 18.51 7.22
N GLY A 102 0.94 17.24 7.12
CA GLY A 102 0.81 16.26 8.21
C GLY A 102 -0.56 15.59 8.31
N PHE A 103 -1.58 16.03 7.56
CA PHE A 103 -2.84 15.31 7.48
C PHE A 103 -2.74 14.12 6.53
N SER A 104 -2.87 12.91 7.08
CA SER A 104 -3.07 11.69 6.30
C SER A 104 -4.16 10.83 6.93
N LYS A 105 -4.87 10.06 6.10
CA LYS A 105 -5.89 9.13 6.54
C LYS A 105 -5.85 7.86 5.70
N VAL A 106 -5.92 6.71 6.37
CA VAL A 106 -6.07 5.41 5.70
C VAL A 106 -7.44 5.35 5.02
N VAL A 107 -7.45 5.17 3.70
CA VAL A 107 -8.66 5.00 2.89
C VAL A 107 -8.84 3.57 2.40
N GLN A 108 -7.77 2.76 2.45
CA GLN A 108 -7.82 1.31 2.31
C GLN A 108 -6.82 0.67 3.28
N ARG A 109 -7.28 -0.27 4.11
CA ARG A 109 -6.38 -1.10 4.90
C ARG A 109 -5.62 -2.06 3.99
N GLY A 110 -4.34 -2.25 4.27
CA GLY A 110 -3.56 -3.28 3.58
C GLY A 110 -4.00 -4.67 4.02
N ILE A 111 -3.83 -5.65 3.15
CA ILE A 111 -4.06 -7.07 3.46
C ILE A 111 -2.73 -7.79 3.28
N ALA A 112 -2.28 -8.48 4.32
CA ALA A 112 -0.96 -9.09 4.33
C ALA A 112 -0.95 -10.45 5.05
N VAL A 113 0.03 -11.28 4.73
CA VAL A 113 0.34 -12.50 5.45
C VAL A 113 1.56 -12.24 6.32
N VAL A 114 1.46 -12.66 7.58
CA VAL A 114 2.54 -12.52 8.56
C VAL A 114 3.00 -13.89 9.04
N THR A 115 4.27 -14.01 9.40
CA THR A 115 4.82 -15.18 10.08
C THR A 115 5.59 -14.74 11.31
N ALA A 116 5.68 -15.61 12.32
CA ALA A 116 6.60 -15.40 13.42
C ALA A 116 8.04 -15.54 12.91
N THR A 117 8.88 -14.54 13.19
CA THR A 117 10.32 -14.71 12.97
C THR A 117 10.90 -15.51 14.12
N GLU A 118 11.49 -16.67 13.84
CA GLU A 118 12.40 -17.30 14.78
C GLU A 118 13.64 -16.39 14.89
N GLU A 119 13.88 -15.80 16.05
CA GLU A 119 15.15 -15.12 16.29
C GLU A 119 16.27 -16.15 16.13
N VAL A 120 17.03 -16.07 15.04
CA VAL A 120 18.32 -16.74 14.95
C VAL A 120 19.22 -16.05 15.98
N LYS A 121 19.37 -16.71 17.13
CA LYS A 121 20.32 -16.35 18.19
C LYS A 121 21.76 -16.32 17.68
#